data_AF-A0A1S3VTD8-F1
#
_entry.id   AF-A0A1S3VTD8-F1
#
_cell.length_a   1.000
_cell.length_b   1.000
_cell.length_c   1.000
_cell.angle_alpha   90.00
_cell.angle_beta   90.00
_cell.angle_gamma   90.00
#
_symmetry.space_group_name_H-M   'P 1'
#
loop_
_entity.id
_entity.type
_entity.pdbx_description
1 polymer ?
#
loop_
_entity_poly.entity_id
_entity_poly.type
_entity_poly.pdbx_seq_one_letter_code
_entity_poly.pdbx_strand_id
1 'polypeptide(L)'
;MDETSSDSFQSSYESFSSSSQSSHESASSSSQFSHESSYSSSQSSHESASSSSQSSHESSSSSSQSSHESSYSSSQSSYESFSSSSQSSHESASSSSDSLEFEPKNEFPTSDRKHAKRKSSSSSSESDGGGSSRRLAKVDADSDDDGPVRYRPLTNRRGKQVKIEESLCVCGICMDAIPDEKKFRIQNCSHIFCNGCITKHVAAKIEENTSVVQCPNPNCKEGIELEHCRSIIPKEVFDKWGDILCENLVVEAEKFFCPFKECSAMLMRDGEEVVTSSECPHCKRLFCAQCRVSWHAGIDCEEFQRSKREKGEKGENGDSIVTKLAEKKG
;
A
#
# COMPACT_ATOMS: atom_id res chain seq x y z
N MET A 1 42.26 28.22 -74.29
CA MET A 1 40.84 28.15 -73.92
C MET A 1 40.76 27.08 -72.86
N ASP A 2 40.60 27.43 -71.57
CA ASP A 2 40.11 26.49 -70.52
C ASP A 2 39.98 27.10 -69.11
N GLU A 3 40.37 28.36 -68.86
CA GLU A 3 40.25 28.92 -67.49
C GLU A 3 38.82 29.32 -67.09
N THR A 4 37.93 29.61 -68.05
CA THR A 4 36.56 30.08 -67.77
C THR A 4 35.60 28.99 -67.27
N SER A 5 35.94 27.71 -67.48
CA SER A 5 35.08 26.60 -67.09
C SER A 5 35.23 26.26 -65.61
N SER A 6 36.46 26.32 -65.08
CA SER A 6 36.76 26.02 -63.68
C SER A 6 36.15 27.06 -62.72
N ASP A 7 36.17 28.35 -63.09
CA ASP A 7 35.56 29.44 -62.31
C ASP A 7 34.03 29.34 -62.21
N SER A 8 33.37 28.80 -63.23
CA SER A 8 31.91 28.63 -63.22
C SER A 8 31.45 27.47 -62.32
N PHE A 9 32.20 26.37 -62.30
CA PHE A 9 32.01 25.31 -61.29
C PHE A 9 32.37 25.81 -59.89
N GLN A 10 33.40 26.67 -59.87
CA GLN A 10 33.87 27.54 -58.81
C GLN A 10 32.74 28.11 -57.94
N SER A 11 32.08 29.06 -58.60
CA SER A 11 30.97 29.86 -58.08
C SER A 11 29.70 29.03 -57.80
N SER A 12 29.47 27.96 -58.58
CA SER A 12 28.30 27.10 -58.38
C SER A 12 28.40 26.32 -57.06
N TYR A 13 29.55 25.73 -56.74
CA TYR A 13 29.68 24.97 -55.49
C TYR A 13 29.55 25.87 -54.25
N GLU A 14 30.05 27.12 -54.31
CA GLU A 14 29.95 28.07 -53.20
C GLU A 14 28.50 28.49 -52.97
N SER A 15 27.77 28.72 -54.06
CA SER A 15 26.34 29.04 -54.00
C SER A 15 25.52 27.89 -53.40
N PHE A 16 25.80 26.65 -53.80
CA PHE A 16 25.14 25.47 -53.23
C PHE A 16 25.51 25.25 -51.76
N SER A 17 26.79 25.38 -51.38
CA SER A 17 27.21 25.23 -49.98
C SER A 17 26.57 26.28 -49.07
N SER A 18 26.50 27.53 -49.52
CA SER A 18 25.87 28.62 -48.77
C SER A 18 24.36 28.41 -48.61
N SER A 19 23.70 27.90 -49.64
CA SER A 19 22.26 27.57 -49.60
C SER A 19 21.98 26.37 -48.67
N SER A 20 22.85 25.37 -48.66
CA SER A 20 22.74 24.24 -47.74
C SER A 20 23.00 24.63 -46.28
N GLN A 21 23.99 25.49 -46.02
CA GLN A 21 24.26 25.99 -44.66
C GLN A 21 23.09 26.82 -44.11
N SER A 22 22.57 27.77 -44.89
CA SER A 22 21.40 28.56 -44.48
C SER A 22 20.16 27.70 -44.23
N SER A 23 19.92 26.67 -45.04
CA SER A 23 18.83 25.72 -44.83
C SER A 23 19.00 24.92 -43.53
N HIS A 24 20.22 24.48 -43.24
CA HIS A 24 20.54 23.75 -42.01
C HIS A 24 20.39 24.62 -40.76
N GLU A 25 20.84 25.88 -40.80
CA GLU A 25 20.66 26.83 -39.69
C GLU A 25 19.18 27.14 -39.45
N SER A 26 18.39 27.29 -40.53
CA SER A 26 16.94 27.51 -40.45
C SER A 26 16.21 26.32 -39.83
N ALA A 27 16.56 25.11 -40.24
CA ALA A 27 15.99 23.87 -39.70
C ALA A 27 16.37 23.66 -38.22
N SER A 28 17.64 23.94 -37.88
CA SER A 28 18.13 23.84 -36.49
C SER A 28 17.42 24.85 -35.57
N SER A 29 17.24 26.08 -36.03
CA SER A 29 16.53 27.13 -35.28
C SER A 29 15.06 26.79 -35.07
N SER A 30 14.41 26.24 -36.11
CA SER A 30 13.01 25.81 -36.03
C SER A 30 12.84 24.64 -35.05
N SER A 31 13.76 23.67 -35.07
CA SER A 31 13.75 22.55 -34.14
C SER A 31 13.99 22.98 -32.70
N GLN A 32 14.89 23.94 -32.45
CA GLN A 32 15.12 24.50 -31.13
C GLN A 32 13.88 25.23 -30.59
N PHE A 33 13.24 26.04 -31.43
CA PHE A 33 12.01 26.74 -31.05
C PHE A 33 10.88 25.78 -30.69
N SER A 34 10.69 24.71 -31.46
CA SER A 34 9.69 23.67 -31.15
C SER A 34 10.00 22.96 -29.84
N HIS A 35 11.27 22.62 -29.59
CA HIS A 35 11.68 21.98 -28.34
C HIS A 35 11.43 22.89 -27.12
N GLU A 36 11.80 24.17 -27.20
CA GLU A 36 11.61 25.13 -26.10
C GLU A 36 10.12 25.40 -25.82
N SER A 37 9.31 25.43 -26.88
CA SER A 37 7.84 25.57 -26.77
C SER A 37 7.19 24.35 -26.10
N SER A 38 7.59 23.14 -26.50
CA SER A 38 7.12 21.89 -25.89
C SER A 38 7.55 21.78 -24.43
N TYR A 39 8.82 22.09 -24.13
CA TYR A 39 9.34 22.09 -22.77
C TYR A 39 8.58 23.06 -21.85
N SER A 40 8.34 24.29 -22.31
CA SER A 40 7.58 25.29 -21.56
C SER A 40 6.12 24.84 -21.32
N SER A 41 5.50 24.21 -22.32
CA SER A 41 4.14 23.68 -22.21
C SER A 41 4.05 22.53 -21.19
N SER A 42 5.03 21.63 -21.20
CA SER A 42 5.12 20.54 -20.22
C SER A 42 5.36 21.07 -18.81
N GLN A 43 6.22 22.07 -18.64
CA GLN A 43 6.49 22.69 -17.34
C GLN A 43 5.24 23.36 -16.76
N SER A 44 4.52 24.14 -17.57
CA SER A 44 3.27 24.79 -17.13
C SER A 44 2.17 23.78 -16.77
N SER A 45 2.09 22.66 -17.50
CA SER A 45 1.14 21.58 -17.20
C SER A 45 1.49 20.90 -15.87
N HIS A 46 2.78 20.66 -15.61
CA HIS A 46 3.26 20.09 -14.35
C HIS A 46 3.00 21.01 -13.14
N GLU A 47 3.26 22.31 -13.26
CA GLU A 47 2.96 23.28 -12.20
C GLU A 47 1.45 23.35 -11.90
N SER A 48 0.62 23.30 -12.94
CA SER A 48 -0.84 23.29 -12.81
C SER A 48 -1.33 22.03 -12.09
N ALA A 49 -0.81 20.85 -12.46
CA ALA A 49 -1.15 19.58 -11.83
C ALA A 49 -0.66 19.51 -10.37
N SER A 50 0.52 20.05 -10.09
CA SER A 50 1.09 20.13 -8.73
C SER A 50 0.24 21.03 -7.83
N SER A 51 -0.15 22.20 -8.33
CA SER A 51 -1.01 23.16 -7.61
C SER A 51 -2.40 22.57 -7.33
N SER A 52 -2.96 21.86 -8.31
CA SER A 52 -4.25 21.18 -8.16
C SER A 52 -4.20 20.07 -7.11
N SER A 53 -3.13 19.27 -7.11
CA SER A 53 -2.90 18.23 -6.11
C SER A 53 -2.72 18.82 -4.70
N GLN A 54 -1.98 19.91 -4.56
CA GLN A 54 -1.81 20.62 -3.28
C GLN A 54 -3.13 21.16 -2.75
N SER A 55 -3.92 21.84 -3.58
CA SER A 55 -5.24 22.37 -3.17
C SER A 55 -6.21 21.26 -2.74
N SER A 56 -6.17 20.10 -3.41
CA SER A 56 -6.99 18.93 -3.07
C SER A 56 -6.56 18.33 -1.72
N HIS A 57 -5.26 18.25 -1.47
CA HIS A 57 -4.71 17.79 -0.20
C HIS A 57 -5.05 18.74 0.96
N GLU A 58 -4.94 20.05 0.78
CA GLU A 58 -5.30 21.04 1.80
C GLU A 58 -6.81 21.01 2.11
N SER A 59 -7.64 20.87 1.08
CA SER A 59 -9.10 20.74 1.23
C SER A 59 -9.48 19.48 2.02
N SER A 60 -8.82 18.36 1.71
CA SER A 60 -9.02 17.08 2.40
C SER A 60 -8.57 17.17 3.86
N SER A 61 -7.40 17.75 4.10
CA SER A 61 -6.84 17.96 5.45
C SER A 61 -7.74 18.84 6.32
N SER A 62 -8.25 19.94 5.76
CA SER A 62 -9.18 20.87 6.45
C SER A 62 -10.52 20.19 6.78
N SER A 63 -11.01 19.34 5.88
CA SER A 63 -12.24 18.56 6.09
C SER A 63 -12.06 17.51 7.19
N SER A 64 -10.90 16.86 7.26
CA SER A 64 -10.57 15.93 8.34
C SER A 64 -10.42 16.64 9.69
N GLN A 65 -9.79 17.82 9.73
CA GLN A 65 -9.63 18.61 10.95
C GLN A 65 -10.97 19.10 11.50
N SER A 66 -11.84 19.65 10.65
CA SER A 66 -13.19 20.09 11.06
C SER A 66 -14.06 18.93 11.57
N SER A 67 -13.97 17.75 10.94
CA SER A 67 -14.65 16.54 11.40
C SER A 67 -14.13 16.07 12.78
N HIS A 68 -12.82 16.16 13.00
CA HIS A 68 -12.20 15.83 14.29
C HIS A 68 -12.62 16.83 15.38
N GLU A 69 -12.60 18.14 15.11
CA GLU A 69 -12.97 19.18 16.07
C GLU A 69 -14.47 19.10 16.47
N SER A 70 -15.33 18.76 15.51
CA SER A 70 -16.75 18.50 15.75
C SER A 70 -16.99 17.28 16.64
N SER A 71 -16.23 16.21 16.41
CA SER A 71 -16.29 14.98 17.20
C SER A 71 -15.77 15.19 18.63
N TYR A 72 -14.70 15.97 18.76
CA TYR A 72 -14.13 16.34 20.05
C TYR A 72 -15.09 17.21 20.87
N SER A 73 -15.67 18.26 20.27
CA SER A 73 -16.65 19.14 20.93
C SER A 73 -17.91 18.38 21.37
N SER A 74 -18.38 17.44 20.55
CA SER A 74 -19.50 16.57 20.90
C SER A 74 -19.19 15.66 22.10
N SER A 75 -17.97 15.13 22.15
CA SER A 75 -17.49 14.31 23.26
C SER A 75 -17.36 15.13 24.56
N GLN A 76 -16.85 16.37 24.47
CA GLN A 76 -16.72 17.27 25.62
C GLN A 76 -18.08 17.68 26.18
N SER A 77 -19.05 18.02 25.32
CA SER A 77 -20.42 18.34 25.75
C SER A 77 -21.12 17.16 26.43
N SER A 78 -20.85 15.95 25.96
CA SER A 78 -21.37 14.71 26.58
C SER A 78 -20.75 14.50 27.96
N TYR A 79 -19.46 14.76 28.11
CA TYR A 79 -18.74 14.65 29.38
C TYR A 79 -19.20 15.68 30.42
N GLU A 80 -19.42 16.94 30.02
CA GLU A 80 -19.93 17.98 30.92
C GLU A 80 -21.37 17.71 31.37
N SER A 81 -22.21 17.21 30.46
CA SER A 81 -23.58 16.79 30.77
C SER A 81 -23.60 15.64 31.79
N PHE A 82 -22.68 14.68 31.65
CA PHE A 82 -22.55 13.55 32.56
C PHE A 82 -22.01 13.97 33.94
N SER A 83 -21.05 14.89 33.96
CA SER A 83 -20.48 15.44 35.19
C SER A 83 -21.52 16.24 35.99
N SER A 84 -22.32 17.06 35.31
CA SER A 84 -23.43 17.83 35.93
C SER A 84 -24.54 16.92 36.48
N SER A 85 -24.85 15.83 35.76
CA SER A 85 -25.83 14.83 36.20
C SER A 85 -25.32 14.03 37.42
N SER A 86 -24.00 13.80 37.49
CA SER A 86 -23.36 13.12 38.62
C SER A 86 -23.32 14.00 39.87
N GLN A 87 -23.06 15.30 39.73
CA GLN A 87 -23.07 16.27 40.83
C GLN A 87 -24.47 16.45 41.42
N SER A 88 -25.49 16.62 40.58
CA SER A 88 -26.89 16.71 41.04
C SER A 88 -27.36 15.45 41.76
N SER A 89 -26.93 14.27 41.30
CA SER A 89 -27.19 12.99 41.99
C SER A 89 -26.49 12.91 43.35
N HIS A 90 -25.28 13.47 43.47
CA HIS A 90 -24.52 13.51 44.73
C HIS A 90 -25.11 14.51 45.74
N GLU A 91 -25.57 15.68 45.30
CA GLU A 91 -26.27 16.65 46.16
C GLU A 91 -27.59 16.07 46.69
N SER A 92 -28.34 15.36 45.83
CA SER A 92 -29.58 14.69 46.21
C SER A 92 -29.37 13.57 47.24
N ALA A 93 -28.25 12.84 47.15
CA ALA A 93 -27.88 11.80 48.12
C ALA A 93 -27.39 12.40 49.46
N SER A 94 -26.72 13.55 49.39
CA SER A 94 -26.19 14.26 50.56
C SER A 94 -27.32 14.91 51.38
N SER A 95 -28.34 15.48 50.73
CA SER A 95 -29.53 16.01 51.40
C SER A 95 -30.44 14.94 52.03
N SER A 96 -30.26 13.68 51.63
CA SER A 96 -31.05 12.53 52.13
C SER A 96 -30.41 11.83 53.33
N SER A 97 -29.18 12.21 53.71
CA SER A 97 -28.41 11.57 54.77
C SER A 97 -28.47 12.31 56.12
N ASP A 98 -29.17 13.45 56.21
CA ASP A 98 -29.34 14.25 57.43
C ASP A 98 -30.52 13.79 58.31
N SER A 99 -30.97 12.56 58.13
CA SER A 99 -32.00 11.96 58.97
C SER A 99 -31.65 10.50 59.19
N LEU A 100 -31.74 10.09 60.45
CA LEU A 100 -31.57 8.74 61.02
C LEU A 100 -30.31 8.61 61.90
N GLU A 101 -30.47 9.08 63.15
CA GLU A 101 -29.77 8.55 64.33
C GLU A 101 -29.87 7.02 64.40
N PHE A 102 -28.78 6.35 64.77
CA PHE A 102 -28.79 4.93 65.14
C PHE A 102 -27.99 4.72 66.44
N GLU A 103 -28.69 4.28 67.48
CA GLU A 103 -28.12 3.76 68.74
C GLU A 103 -27.62 2.30 68.58
N PRO A 104 -26.54 1.88 69.26
CA PRO A 104 -26.03 0.52 69.16
C PRO A 104 -26.52 -0.38 70.31
N LYS A 105 -26.90 -1.63 70.01
CA LYS A 105 -27.04 -2.69 71.02
C LYS A 105 -26.17 -3.89 70.66
N ASN A 106 -25.17 -4.11 71.52
CA ASN A 106 -24.39 -5.35 71.63
C ASN A 106 -25.25 -6.45 72.26
N GLU A 107 -25.01 -7.71 71.87
CA GLU A 107 -24.79 -8.86 72.79
C GLU A 107 -24.66 -10.18 71.99
N PHE A 108 -23.59 -10.94 72.25
CA PHE A 108 -23.42 -12.36 71.88
C PHE A 108 -23.00 -13.12 73.14
N PRO A 109 -23.58 -14.30 73.45
CA PRO A 109 -23.03 -15.20 74.46
C PRO A 109 -22.27 -16.38 73.82
N THR A 110 -21.27 -16.85 74.58
CA THR A 110 -20.24 -17.84 74.25
C THR A 110 -20.60 -19.28 74.62
N SER A 111 -19.80 -20.23 74.08
CA SER A 111 -19.52 -21.61 74.58
C SER A 111 -20.56 -22.68 74.16
N ASP A 112 -20.24 -23.93 73.80
CA ASP A 112 -19.19 -24.80 74.30
C ASP A 112 -18.87 -26.03 73.40
N ARG A 113 -17.75 -26.68 73.72
CA ARG A 113 -16.99 -27.70 72.99
C ARG A 113 -17.26 -29.12 73.54
N LYS A 114 -17.61 -30.13 72.73
CA LYS A 114 -17.36 -31.56 73.07
C LYS A 114 -17.00 -32.44 71.86
N HIS A 115 -16.20 -33.45 72.17
CA HIS A 115 -15.30 -34.23 71.33
C HIS A 115 -15.78 -35.70 71.28
N ALA A 116 -15.66 -36.41 70.15
CA ALA A 116 -15.72 -37.88 70.14
C ALA A 116 -14.88 -38.51 69.01
N LYS A 117 -14.26 -39.64 69.37
CA LYS A 117 -13.12 -40.36 68.77
C LYS A 117 -13.39 -41.13 67.48
N ARG A 118 -12.35 -41.09 66.63
CA ARG A 118 -11.74 -42.10 65.71
C ARG A 118 -12.23 -43.56 65.78
N LYS A 119 -12.31 -44.20 64.61
CA LYS A 119 -11.79 -45.57 64.34
C LYS A 119 -11.36 -45.69 62.86
N SER A 120 -10.50 -46.68 62.61
CA SER A 120 -9.43 -46.75 61.61
C SER A 120 -9.48 -48.03 60.77
N SER A 121 -9.06 -47.97 59.50
CA SER A 121 -8.42 -49.04 58.69
C SER A 121 -8.11 -48.50 57.29
N SER A 122 -6.83 -48.21 56.93
CA SER A 122 -5.90 -49.01 56.08
C SER A 122 -6.47 -49.34 54.68
N SER A 123 -5.82 -49.11 53.53
CA SER A 123 -4.41 -48.89 53.17
C SER A 123 -4.30 -48.59 51.65
N SER A 124 -3.15 -48.03 51.23
CA SER A 124 -2.59 -48.01 49.86
C SER A 124 -3.28 -47.08 48.83
N SER A 125 -2.63 -46.34 47.94
CA SER A 125 -1.23 -45.96 47.69
C SER A 125 -1.26 -44.92 46.55
N GLU A 126 -0.28 -44.02 46.58
CA GLU A 126 0.27 -43.22 45.45
C GLU A 126 -0.47 -41.96 44.96
N SER A 127 0.38 -41.02 44.55
CA SER A 127 0.23 -39.59 44.34
C SER A 127 -0.27 -39.20 42.95
N ASP A 128 -1.08 -38.14 42.83
CA ASP A 128 -0.88 -37.08 41.83
C ASP A 128 -1.80 -35.87 42.03
N GLY A 129 -1.35 -34.70 41.57
CA GLY A 129 -2.05 -33.42 41.68
C GLY A 129 -3.24 -33.27 40.71
N GLY A 130 -4.15 -32.33 41.00
CA GLY A 130 -5.15 -31.92 40.02
C GLY A 130 -6.39 -31.21 40.55
N GLY A 131 -6.50 -29.93 40.23
CA GLY A 131 -7.65 -29.37 39.51
C GLY A 131 -9.03 -29.39 40.17
N SER A 132 -9.45 -28.22 40.67
CA SER A 132 -10.84 -27.93 41.04
C SER A 132 -11.77 -28.08 39.82
N SER A 133 -12.55 -29.15 39.83
CA SER A 133 -13.63 -29.39 38.86
C SER A 133 -14.78 -28.41 39.08
N ARG A 134 -15.07 -27.58 38.07
CA ARG A 134 -16.45 -27.10 37.84
C ARG A 134 -16.91 -27.55 36.47
N ARG A 135 -17.98 -28.34 36.51
CA ARG A 135 -18.65 -28.99 35.37
C ARG A 135 -19.13 -27.94 34.36
N LEU A 136 -18.73 -28.11 33.10
CA LEU A 136 -19.38 -27.46 31.96
C LEU A 136 -20.74 -28.14 31.76
N ALA A 137 -21.81 -27.36 31.86
CA ALA A 137 -23.12 -27.78 31.39
C ALA A 137 -23.11 -27.70 29.86
N LYS A 138 -23.41 -28.85 29.24
CA LYS A 138 -23.62 -29.02 27.81
C LYS A 138 -24.92 -28.30 27.43
N VAL A 139 -24.88 -27.48 26.39
CA VAL A 139 -26.09 -27.01 25.70
C VAL A 139 -26.00 -27.50 24.26
N ASP A 140 -27.04 -28.21 23.85
CA ASP A 140 -27.17 -28.84 22.54
C ASP A 140 -27.32 -27.79 21.44
N ALA A 141 -26.85 -28.17 20.25
CA ALA A 141 -26.95 -27.40 19.02
C ALA A 141 -28.33 -27.62 18.39
N ASP A 142 -29.04 -26.53 18.10
CA ASP A 142 -30.14 -26.49 17.14
C ASP A 142 -29.95 -25.25 16.26
N SER A 143 -30.20 -25.45 14.97
CA SER A 143 -29.69 -24.64 13.86
C SER A 143 -30.52 -23.39 13.53
N ASP A 144 -29.85 -22.43 12.89
CA ASP A 144 -30.35 -21.40 11.96
C ASP A 144 -31.10 -20.17 12.52
N ASP A 145 -30.36 -19.25 13.18
CA ASP A 145 -30.73 -17.82 13.30
C ASP A 145 -29.47 -16.94 13.14
N ASP A 146 -29.37 -16.22 12.02
CA ASP A 146 -28.28 -15.29 11.66
C ASP A 146 -28.43 -13.94 12.42
N GLY A 147 -28.58 -14.01 13.74
CA GLY A 147 -28.80 -12.87 14.62
C GLY A 147 -27.59 -12.57 15.52
N PRO A 148 -27.30 -11.30 15.87
CA PRO A 148 -26.22 -10.98 16.80
C PRO A 148 -26.48 -11.60 18.18
N VAL A 149 -25.58 -12.47 18.62
CA VAL A 149 -25.60 -13.15 19.92
C VAL A 149 -25.77 -12.12 21.03
N ARG A 150 -26.97 -12.06 21.62
CA ARG A 150 -27.22 -11.24 22.82
C ARG A 150 -26.72 -12.00 24.04
N TYR A 151 -25.52 -11.67 24.50
CA TYR A 151 -25.05 -12.14 25.80
C TYR A 151 -26.00 -11.67 26.91
N ARG A 152 -26.51 -12.62 27.69
CA ARG A 152 -27.40 -12.34 28.83
C ARG A 152 -26.55 -11.73 29.97
N PRO A 153 -26.91 -10.55 30.52
CA PRO A 153 -26.12 -9.93 31.57
C PRO A 153 -26.02 -10.82 32.82
N LEU A 154 -24.80 -11.11 33.27
CA LEU A 154 -24.56 -11.72 34.58
C LEU A 154 -24.87 -10.67 35.66
N THR A 155 -26.04 -10.78 36.28
CA THR A 155 -26.43 -9.90 37.39
C THR A 155 -25.85 -10.44 38.71
N ASN A 156 -25.19 -9.58 39.48
CA ASN A 156 -24.83 -9.91 40.86
C ASN A 156 -26.07 -9.76 41.76
N ARG A 157 -26.17 -10.57 42.84
CA ARG A 157 -27.35 -10.65 43.74
C ARG A 157 -27.65 -9.38 44.58
N ARG A 158 -26.99 -8.26 44.30
CA ARG A 158 -27.24 -6.96 44.95
C ARG A 158 -27.45 -5.96 43.82
N GLY A 159 -28.72 -5.62 43.54
CA GLY A 159 -29.17 -4.89 42.35
C GLY A 159 -28.62 -3.48 42.16
N LYS A 160 -27.31 -3.32 42.04
CA LYS A 160 -26.67 -2.16 41.42
C LYS A 160 -26.45 -2.49 39.96
N GLN A 161 -27.12 -1.74 39.08
CA GLN A 161 -26.84 -1.77 37.65
C GLN A 161 -25.40 -1.32 37.42
N VAL A 162 -24.55 -2.23 36.93
CA VAL A 162 -23.28 -1.84 36.31
C VAL A 162 -23.64 -1.52 34.86
N LYS A 163 -23.50 -0.24 34.47
CA LYS A 163 -23.66 0.20 33.08
C LYS A 163 -22.44 -0.30 32.30
N ILE A 164 -22.49 -1.54 31.81
CA ILE A 164 -21.50 -2.07 30.86
C ILE A 164 -21.97 -1.61 29.47
N GLU A 165 -21.62 -0.39 29.09
CA GLU A 165 -21.70 0.08 27.70
C GLU A 165 -20.29 0.00 27.09
N GLU A 166 -19.80 -1.21 26.88
CA GLU A 166 -18.77 -1.47 25.88
C GLU A 166 -19.36 -2.47 24.90
N SER A 167 -19.67 -1.99 23.70
CA SER A 167 -20.03 -2.86 22.59
C SER A 167 -18.76 -3.62 22.19
N LEU A 168 -18.49 -4.73 22.87
CA LEU A 168 -17.36 -5.61 22.57
C LEU A 168 -17.57 -6.19 21.17
N CYS A 169 -16.86 -5.65 20.17
CA CYS A 169 -16.82 -6.23 18.85
C CYS A 169 -16.01 -7.52 18.92
N VAL A 170 -16.49 -8.59 18.30
CA VAL A 170 -15.79 -9.88 18.25
C VAL A 170 -15.08 -10.01 16.91
N CYS A 171 -13.84 -10.52 16.92
CA CYS A 171 -13.07 -10.73 15.72
C CYS A 171 -13.62 -11.90 14.91
N GLY A 172 -13.93 -11.68 13.62
CA GLY A 172 -14.45 -12.75 12.74
C GLY A 172 -13.48 -13.89 12.41
N ILE A 173 -12.20 -13.77 12.80
CA ILE A 173 -11.16 -14.80 12.60
C ILE A 173 -10.88 -15.59 13.89
N CYS A 174 -10.44 -14.92 14.96
CA CYS A 174 -10.08 -15.60 16.21
C CYS A 174 -11.24 -15.73 17.21
N MET A 175 -12.40 -15.11 16.93
CA MET A 175 -13.58 -15.10 17.80
C MET A 175 -13.36 -14.47 19.18
N ASP A 176 -12.26 -13.74 19.38
CA ASP A 176 -11.98 -12.99 20.60
C ASP A 176 -12.61 -11.59 20.60
N ALA A 177 -12.91 -11.06 21.79
CA ALA A 177 -13.31 -9.68 21.97
C ALA A 177 -12.16 -8.73 21.57
N ILE A 178 -12.48 -7.70 20.78
CA ILE A 178 -11.53 -6.72 20.29
C ILE A 178 -11.65 -5.44 21.11
N PRO A 179 -10.61 -5.02 21.85
CA PRO A 179 -10.58 -3.71 22.48
C PRO A 179 -10.49 -2.62 21.41
N ASP A 180 -11.08 -1.45 21.66
CA ASP A 180 -11.18 -0.36 20.65
C ASP A 180 -9.85 0.00 19.98
N GLU A 181 -8.76 0.03 20.75
CA GLU A 181 -7.40 0.32 20.27
C GLU A 181 -6.84 -0.69 19.27
N LYS A 182 -7.38 -1.92 19.25
CA LYS A 182 -6.91 -3.02 18.38
C LYS A 182 -7.91 -3.37 17.28
N LYS A 183 -8.95 -2.55 17.09
CA LYS A 183 -9.94 -2.73 16.02
C LYS A 183 -9.34 -2.25 14.70
N PHE A 184 -9.28 -3.18 13.75
CA PHE A 184 -8.97 -2.87 12.37
C PHE A 184 -10.26 -2.88 11.55
N ARG A 185 -10.54 -1.78 10.85
CA ARG A 185 -11.67 -1.66 9.92
C ARG A 185 -11.12 -1.59 8.51
N ILE A 186 -11.63 -2.46 7.65
CA ILE A 186 -11.28 -2.44 6.23
C ILE A 186 -12.14 -1.37 5.55
N GLN A 187 -11.51 -0.51 4.75
CA GLN A 187 -12.21 0.49 3.94
C GLN A 187 -13.24 -0.22 3.04
N ASN A 188 -14.38 0.40 2.81
CA ASN A 188 -15.41 -0.08 1.88
C ASN A 188 -16.14 -1.38 2.29
N CYS A 189 -15.89 -1.93 3.48
CA CYS A 189 -16.77 -2.94 4.10
C CYS A 189 -16.96 -2.73 5.62
N SER A 190 -17.99 -3.35 6.19
CA SER A 190 -18.32 -3.23 7.63
C SER A 190 -17.62 -4.28 8.51
N HIS A 191 -16.70 -5.06 7.95
CA HIS A 191 -16.05 -6.16 8.67
C HIS A 191 -14.93 -5.65 9.58
N ILE A 192 -14.92 -6.17 10.81
CA ILE A 192 -13.97 -5.78 11.86
C ILE A 192 -13.16 -6.99 12.28
N PHE A 193 -11.85 -6.79 12.38
CA PHE A 193 -10.91 -7.80 12.81
C PHE A 193 -9.92 -7.19 13.81
N CYS A 194 -9.29 -8.02 14.64
CA CYS A 194 -8.20 -7.52 15.47
C CYS A 194 -6.93 -7.33 14.63
N ASN A 195 -6.09 -6.36 15.01
CA ASN A 195 -4.81 -6.08 14.33
C ASN A 195 -3.95 -7.34 14.16
N GLY A 196 -3.93 -8.22 15.17
CA GLY A 196 -3.14 -9.46 15.13
C GLY A 196 -3.59 -10.42 14.03
N CYS A 197 -4.91 -10.55 13.82
CA CYS A 197 -5.45 -11.41 12.76
C CYS A 197 -5.22 -10.82 11.37
N ILE A 198 -5.40 -9.51 11.20
CA ILE A 198 -5.12 -8.83 9.92
C ILE A 198 -3.64 -8.91 9.58
N THR A 199 -2.77 -8.67 10.55
CA THR A 199 -1.31 -8.75 10.34
C THR A 199 -0.89 -10.13 9.83
N LYS A 200 -1.42 -11.20 10.43
CA LYS A 200 -1.16 -12.57 9.99
C LYS A 200 -1.76 -12.86 8.61
N HIS A 201 -2.98 -12.41 8.35
CA HIS A 201 -3.64 -12.59 7.06
C HIS A 201 -2.88 -11.92 5.93
N VAL A 202 -2.50 -10.64 6.12
CA VAL A 202 -1.68 -9.89 5.17
C VAL A 202 -0.35 -10.63 4.97
N ALA A 203 0.38 -10.96 6.04
CA ALA A 203 1.66 -11.66 5.93
C ALA A 203 1.55 -12.96 5.11
N ALA A 204 0.53 -13.79 5.38
CA ALA A 204 0.29 -15.02 4.63
C ALA A 204 0.01 -14.76 3.14
N LYS A 205 -0.80 -13.74 2.81
CA LYS A 205 -1.10 -13.38 1.41
C LYS A 205 0.11 -12.85 0.65
N ILE A 206 0.99 -12.13 1.34
CA ILE A 206 2.24 -11.64 0.77
C ILE A 206 3.25 -12.78 0.59
N GLU A 207 3.29 -13.75 1.50
CA GLU A 207 4.08 -14.99 1.32
C GLU A 207 3.60 -15.84 0.13
N GLU A 208 2.30 -15.80 -0.18
CA GLU A 208 1.71 -16.37 -1.40
C GLU A 208 1.99 -15.53 -2.68
N ASN A 209 2.83 -14.49 -2.59
CA ASN A 209 3.22 -13.59 -3.68
C ASN A 209 2.04 -12.90 -4.38
N THR A 210 0.97 -12.62 -3.63
CA THR A 210 -0.25 -11.96 -4.14
C THR A 210 -0.21 -10.46 -3.85
N SER A 211 -0.40 -9.62 -4.88
CA SER A 211 -0.48 -8.15 -4.73
C SER A 211 -1.78 -7.66 -4.13
N VAL A 212 -2.90 -8.32 -4.44
CA VAL A 212 -4.24 -7.94 -4.02
C VAL A 212 -4.64 -8.73 -2.78
N VAL A 213 -4.51 -8.11 -1.62
CA VAL A 213 -4.96 -8.70 -0.35
C VAL A 213 -6.44 -8.38 -0.16
N GLN A 214 -7.30 -9.39 -0.17
CA GLN A 214 -8.75 -9.22 0.03
C GLN A 214 -9.12 -9.27 1.52
N CYS A 215 -10.28 -8.73 1.84
CA CYS A 215 -10.93 -8.87 3.13
C CYS A 215 -11.00 -10.36 3.55
N PRO A 216 -10.64 -10.71 4.80
CA PRO A 216 -10.68 -12.10 5.26
C PRO A 216 -12.08 -12.72 5.31
N ASN A 217 -13.13 -11.92 5.22
CA ASN A 217 -14.50 -12.45 5.12
C ASN A 217 -14.70 -13.12 3.75
N PRO A 218 -15.06 -14.41 3.68
CA PRO A 218 -15.14 -15.18 2.44
C PRO A 218 -16.16 -14.63 1.42
N ASN A 219 -17.17 -13.89 1.87
CA ASN A 219 -18.18 -13.31 1.00
C ASN A 219 -17.89 -11.84 0.61
N CYS A 220 -16.70 -11.34 0.96
CA CYS A 220 -16.30 -9.97 0.71
C CYS A 220 -15.12 -9.94 -0.27
N LYS A 221 -15.22 -9.06 -1.28
CA LYS A 221 -14.19 -8.89 -2.32
C LYS A 221 -13.41 -7.58 -2.17
N GLU A 222 -13.70 -6.81 -1.13
CA GLU A 222 -13.03 -5.53 -0.89
C GLU A 222 -11.55 -5.75 -0.58
N GLY A 223 -10.72 -4.91 -1.18
CA GLY A 223 -9.27 -4.95 -1.02
C GLY A 223 -8.83 -4.25 0.27
N ILE A 224 -7.73 -4.75 0.83
CA ILE A 224 -6.98 -4.08 1.88
C ILE A 224 -5.81 -3.36 1.20
N GLU A 225 -5.69 -2.07 1.46
CA GLU A 225 -4.62 -1.24 0.91
C GLU A 225 -3.42 -1.17 1.86
N LEU A 226 -2.21 -1.13 1.27
CA LEU A 226 -0.94 -1.18 1.98
C LEU A 226 -0.82 -0.07 3.04
N GLU A 227 -1.19 1.15 2.71
CA GLU A 227 -1.05 2.32 3.61
C GLU A 227 -1.87 2.17 4.89
N HIS A 228 -3.04 1.54 4.81
CA HIS A 228 -3.88 1.27 5.97
C HIS A 228 -3.28 0.24 6.92
N CYS A 229 -2.38 -0.61 6.43
CA CYS A 229 -1.73 -1.65 7.20
C CYS A 229 -0.40 -1.19 7.84
N ARG A 230 0.13 -0.02 7.46
CA ARG A 230 1.47 0.47 7.83
C ARG A 230 1.74 0.46 9.34
N SER A 231 0.72 0.75 10.15
CA SER A 231 0.85 0.84 11.61
C SER A 231 0.81 -0.52 12.32
N ILE A 232 0.36 -1.59 11.65
CA ILE A 232 0.12 -2.90 12.27
C ILE A 232 1.03 -4.01 11.72
N ILE A 233 1.49 -3.91 10.48
CA ILE A 233 2.34 -4.93 9.86
C ILE A 233 3.83 -4.68 10.12
N PRO A 234 4.66 -5.74 10.24
CA PRO A 234 6.10 -5.61 10.33
C PRO A 234 6.69 -4.96 9.07
N LYS A 235 7.78 -4.19 9.24
CA LYS A 235 8.47 -3.52 8.14
C LYS A 235 8.85 -4.47 6.99
N GLU A 236 9.33 -5.66 7.32
CA GLU A 236 9.71 -6.67 6.32
C GLU A 236 8.52 -7.12 5.45
N VAL A 237 7.33 -7.23 6.02
CA VAL A 237 6.10 -7.58 5.27
C VAL A 237 5.64 -6.38 4.44
N PHE A 238 5.74 -5.17 5.00
CA PHE A 238 5.41 -3.92 4.29
C PHE A 238 6.28 -3.73 3.05
N ASP A 239 7.60 -3.84 3.20
CA ASP A 239 8.57 -3.66 2.10
C ASP A 239 8.31 -4.69 0.99
N LYS A 240 8.15 -5.98 1.35
CA LYS A 240 7.83 -7.04 0.39
C LYS A 240 6.52 -6.82 -0.34
N TRP A 241 5.48 -6.37 0.35
CA TRP A 241 4.21 -6.04 -0.30
C TRP A 241 4.39 -4.88 -1.28
N GLY A 242 5.14 -3.85 -0.90
CA GLY A 242 5.54 -2.75 -1.78
C GLY A 242 6.27 -3.24 -3.04
N ASP A 243 7.24 -4.14 -2.88
CA ASP A 243 7.99 -4.74 -3.99
C ASP A 243 7.05 -5.51 -4.94
N ILE A 244 6.16 -6.36 -4.41
CA ILE A 244 5.17 -7.10 -5.21
C ILE A 244 4.23 -6.15 -5.95
N LEU A 245 3.81 -5.05 -5.32
CA LEU A 245 2.98 -4.03 -5.99
C LEU A 245 3.77 -3.38 -7.12
N CYS A 246 5.01 -2.95 -6.87
CA CYS A 246 5.87 -2.35 -7.90
C CYS A 246 6.12 -3.32 -9.06
N GLU A 247 6.40 -4.59 -8.77
CA GLU A 247 6.61 -5.61 -9.79
C GLU A 247 5.38 -5.83 -10.67
N ASN A 248 4.18 -5.79 -10.08
CA ASN A 248 2.91 -5.92 -10.82
C ASN A 248 2.52 -4.66 -11.60
N LEU A 249 2.98 -3.47 -11.16
CA LEU A 249 2.76 -2.23 -11.90
C LEU A 249 3.62 -2.15 -13.16
N VAL A 250 4.84 -2.70 -13.12
CA VAL A 250 5.75 -2.65 -14.26
C VAL A 250 5.40 -3.74 -15.26
N VAL A 251 4.92 -3.35 -16.44
CA VAL A 251 4.61 -4.30 -17.53
C VAL A 251 5.91 -4.94 -17.99
N GLU A 252 5.94 -6.26 -18.20
CA GLU A 252 7.15 -6.98 -18.65
C GLU A 252 7.73 -6.41 -19.96
N ALA A 253 6.89 -5.79 -20.79
CA ALA A 253 7.29 -5.09 -22.01
C ALA A 253 8.11 -3.80 -21.78
N GLU A 254 8.02 -3.19 -20.59
CA GLU A 254 8.73 -1.96 -20.21
C GLU A 254 10.15 -2.24 -19.70
N LYS A 255 10.43 -3.47 -19.25
CA LYS A 255 11.76 -3.91 -18.82
C LYS A 255 12.57 -4.39 -20.03
N PHE A 256 13.78 -3.86 -20.19
CA PHE A 256 14.73 -4.37 -21.18
C PHE A 256 16.16 -4.23 -20.68
N PHE A 257 17.10 -4.99 -21.25
CA PHE A 257 18.49 -4.93 -20.85
C PHE A 257 19.30 -4.00 -21.76
N CYS A 258 20.33 -3.39 -21.18
CA CYS A 258 21.33 -2.64 -21.92
C CYS A 258 21.96 -3.53 -23.00
N PRO A 259 22.01 -3.09 -24.27
CA PRO A 259 22.51 -3.93 -25.38
C PRO A 259 24.02 -4.16 -25.35
N PHE A 260 24.75 -3.44 -24.51
CA PHE A 260 26.19 -3.60 -24.34
C PHE A 260 26.45 -4.75 -23.36
N LYS A 261 27.07 -5.83 -23.86
CA LYS A 261 27.30 -7.07 -23.11
C LYS A 261 28.05 -6.85 -21.80
N GLU A 262 29.02 -5.93 -21.78
CA GLU A 262 29.80 -5.61 -20.58
C GLU A 262 28.97 -4.89 -19.51
N CYS A 263 27.82 -4.32 -19.88
CA CYS A 263 26.94 -3.62 -18.96
C CYS A 263 25.73 -4.49 -18.59
N SER A 264 24.92 -4.90 -19.58
CA SER A 264 23.71 -5.72 -19.41
C SER A 264 22.78 -5.26 -18.27
N ALA A 265 22.82 -3.99 -17.89
CA ALA A 265 21.99 -3.45 -16.83
C ALA A 265 20.51 -3.46 -17.24
N MET A 266 19.62 -3.75 -16.30
CA MET A 266 18.17 -3.69 -16.52
C MET A 266 17.71 -2.23 -16.56
N LEU A 267 16.95 -1.86 -17.58
CA LEU A 267 16.41 -0.53 -17.83
C LEU A 267 14.89 -0.62 -17.96
N MET A 268 14.21 0.47 -17.59
CA MET A 268 12.76 0.62 -17.75
C MET A 268 12.48 1.73 -18.76
N ARG A 269 11.47 1.55 -19.61
CA ARG A 269 10.96 2.61 -20.48
C ARG A 269 9.99 3.45 -19.66
N ASP A 270 10.43 4.65 -19.31
CA ASP A 270 9.55 5.63 -18.67
C ASP A 270 8.79 6.40 -19.76
N GLY A 271 7.49 6.13 -19.90
CA GLY A 271 6.57 6.93 -20.72
C GLY A 271 6.06 6.28 -22.01
N GLU A 272 4.91 6.79 -22.46
CA GLU A 272 4.19 6.34 -23.66
C GLU A 272 4.80 6.89 -24.96
N GLU A 273 5.67 7.90 -24.85
CA GLU A 273 6.34 8.51 -26.00
C GLU A 273 7.37 7.56 -26.64
N VAL A 274 7.40 7.62 -27.97
CA VAL A 274 8.25 6.77 -28.79
C VAL A 274 9.68 7.32 -28.80
N VAL A 275 10.41 7.09 -27.70
CA VAL A 275 11.85 7.41 -27.62
C VAL A 275 12.63 6.42 -28.50
N THR A 276 13.34 6.93 -29.51
CA THR A 276 14.24 6.17 -30.38
C THR A 276 15.64 6.11 -29.81
N SER A 277 16.23 7.26 -29.43
CA SER A 277 17.59 7.36 -28.90
C SER A 277 17.58 7.55 -27.39
N SER A 278 18.36 6.76 -26.66
CA SER A 278 18.50 6.90 -25.21
C SER A 278 19.91 6.53 -24.77
N GLU A 279 20.36 7.14 -23.67
CA GLU A 279 21.66 6.87 -23.06
C GLU A 279 21.49 5.96 -21.86
N CYS A 280 22.31 4.90 -21.77
CA CYS A 280 22.26 4.01 -20.62
C CYS A 280 22.77 4.73 -19.35
N PRO A 281 21.99 4.79 -18.26
CA PRO A 281 22.41 5.46 -17.03
C PRO A 281 23.65 4.82 -16.38
N HIS A 282 23.90 3.53 -16.62
CA HIS A 282 25.01 2.78 -16.04
C HIS A 282 26.32 2.91 -16.82
N CYS A 283 26.28 2.76 -18.14
CA CYS A 283 27.49 2.77 -18.98
C CYS A 283 27.64 4.02 -19.85
N LYS A 284 26.66 4.93 -19.84
CA LYS A 284 26.65 6.20 -20.57
C LYS A 284 26.79 6.06 -22.09
N ARG A 285 26.47 4.89 -22.62
CA ARG A 285 26.50 4.59 -24.06
C ARG A 285 25.12 4.78 -24.67
N LEU A 286 25.11 5.36 -25.86
CA LEU A 286 23.90 5.63 -26.63
C LEU A 286 23.39 4.35 -27.30
N PHE A 287 22.09 4.12 -27.22
CA PHE A 287 21.41 2.96 -27.80
C PHE A 287 20.06 3.34 -28.40
N CYS A 288 19.54 2.46 -29.26
CA CYS A 288 18.19 2.59 -29.79
C CYS A 288 17.20 1.88 -28.87
N ALA A 289 16.28 2.61 -28.24
CA ALA A 289 15.30 2.06 -27.29
C ALA A 289 14.18 1.25 -27.96
N GLN A 290 13.93 1.47 -29.26
CA GLN A 290 12.99 0.65 -30.03
C GLN A 290 13.63 -0.67 -30.49
N CYS A 291 14.81 -0.59 -31.11
CA CYS A 291 15.49 -1.76 -31.67
C CYS A 291 16.28 -2.55 -30.63
N ARG A 292 16.51 -1.98 -29.43
CA ARG A 292 17.28 -2.56 -28.31
C ARG A 292 18.69 -2.99 -28.73
N VAL A 293 19.38 -2.11 -29.47
CA VAL A 293 20.74 -2.30 -29.98
C VAL A 293 21.57 -1.03 -29.79
N SER A 294 22.88 -1.11 -30.01
CA SER A 294 23.74 0.07 -30.13
C SER A 294 23.16 1.08 -31.11
N TRP A 295 23.32 2.38 -30.82
CA TRP A 295 22.77 3.44 -31.64
C TRP A 295 23.20 3.33 -33.11
N HIS A 296 22.24 3.45 -34.03
CA HIS A 296 22.43 3.35 -35.47
C HIS A 296 22.19 4.71 -36.14
N ALA A 297 23.15 5.63 -35.97
CA ALA A 297 23.07 6.96 -36.55
C ALA A 297 22.93 6.91 -38.08
N GLY A 298 22.11 7.80 -38.65
CA GLY A 298 21.97 7.98 -40.10
C GLY A 298 21.01 7.02 -40.80
N ILE A 299 20.39 6.08 -40.07
CA ILE A 299 19.31 5.21 -40.57
C ILE A 299 18.21 5.08 -39.51
N ASP A 300 16.95 5.05 -39.95
CA ASP A 300 15.82 4.87 -39.04
C ASP A 300 15.67 3.40 -38.59
N CYS A 301 14.78 3.18 -37.63
CA CYS A 301 14.53 1.85 -37.08
C CYS A 301 14.00 0.86 -38.14
N GLU A 302 13.21 1.31 -39.12
CA GLU A 302 12.64 0.45 -40.15
C GLU A 302 13.73 -0.02 -41.12
N GLU A 303 14.59 0.90 -41.57
CA GLU A 303 15.73 0.63 -42.43
C GLU A 303 16.77 -0.26 -41.74
N PHE A 304 17.05 -0.01 -40.47
CA PHE A 304 17.91 -0.86 -39.66
C PHE A 304 17.38 -2.30 -39.56
N GLN A 305 16.08 -2.46 -39.29
CA GLN A 305 15.45 -3.79 -39.21
C GLN A 305 15.44 -4.52 -40.55
N ARG A 306 15.20 -3.81 -41.66
CA ARG A 306 15.26 -4.38 -43.02
C ARG A 306 16.67 -4.91 -43.33
N SER A 307 17.68 -4.10 -43.05
CA SER A 307 19.09 -4.48 -43.20
C SER A 307 19.48 -5.70 -42.35
N LYS A 308 18.90 -5.84 -41.15
CA LYS A 308 19.14 -7.00 -40.28
C LYS A 308 18.52 -8.28 -40.84
N ARG A 309 17.31 -8.20 -41.41
CA ARG A 309 16.64 -9.35 -42.04
C ARG A 309 17.41 -9.85 -43.28
N GLU A 310 17.82 -8.93 -44.15
CA GLU A 310 18.58 -9.26 -45.36
C GLU A 310 19.97 -9.87 -45.07
N LYS A 311 20.59 -9.49 -43.94
CA LYS A 311 21.86 -10.09 -43.48
C LYS A 311 21.68 -11.40 -42.73
N GLY A 312 20.51 -11.64 -42.11
CA GLY A 312 20.19 -12.87 -41.40
C GLY A 312 19.88 -14.07 -42.31
N GLU A 313 19.49 -13.82 -43.57
CA GLU A 313 19.22 -14.87 -44.56
C GLU A 313 20.49 -15.38 -45.29
N LYS A 314 21.66 -14.77 -45.05
CA LYS A 314 22.96 -15.20 -45.61
C LYS A 314 23.88 -15.82 -44.55
N GLY A 315 23.33 -16.68 -43.70
CA GLY A 315 24.05 -17.30 -42.59
C GLY A 315 24.02 -18.82 -42.62
N GLU A 316 24.61 -19.45 -43.64
CA GLU A 316 25.36 -20.72 -43.58
C GLU A 316 25.81 -21.09 -45.00
N ASN A 317 26.97 -20.57 -45.42
CA ASN A 317 28.02 -21.32 -46.13
C ASN A 317 29.11 -20.39 -46.68
N GLY A 318 30.33 -20.67 -46.22
CA GLY A 318 31.64 -20.56 -46.87
C GLY A 318 31.86 -19.55 -48.00
N ASP A 319 32.84 -18.69 -47.72
CA ASP A 319 33.81 -18.10 -48.66
C ASP A 319 33.40 -17.01 -49.66
N SER A 320 34.14 -15.91 -49.51
CA SER A 320 34.79 -15.15 -50.57
C SER A 320 34.03 -13.95 -51.20
N ILE A 321 34.89 -13.02 -51.60
CA ILE A 321 34.70 -11.89 -52.50
C ILE A 321 34.20 -10.59 -51.86
N VAL A 322 35.11 -9.95 -51.12
CA VAL A 322 35.25 -8.48 -51.23
C VAL A 322 35.81 -8.19 -52.61
N THR A 323 34.98 -7.66 -53.51
CA THR A 323 35.45 -6.70 -54.51
C THR A 323 34.29 -5.89 -55.09
N LYS A 324 34.62 -4.61 -55.30
CA LYS A 324 34.00 -3.58 -56.15
C LYS A 324 32.89 -2.73 -55.52
N LEU A 325 33.25 -1.49 -55.18
CA LEU A 325 32.85 -0.29 -55.93
C LEU A 325 33.64 0.92 -55.42
N ALA A 326 34.90 1.03 -55.85
CA ALA A 326 35.56 2.31 -56.03
C ALA A 326 35.60 2.53 -57.54
N GLU A 327 34.65 3.31 -58.06
CA GLU A 327 34.70 3.96 -59.39
C GLU A 327 33.40 4.75 -59.58
N LYS A 328 33.40 6.02 -59.15
CA LYS A 328 32.82 7.12 -59.93
C LYS A 328 33.30 8.48 -59.43
N LYS A 329 34.40 8.95 -60.00
CA LYS A 329 34.53 10.31 -60.53
C LYS A 329 35.62 10.25 -61.60
N GLY A 330 35.17 10.41 -62.85
CA GLY A 330 36.03 10.78 -63.96
C GLY A 330 36.34 12.27 -63.93
#